data_AF-A0A317PVN7-F1
#
_entry.id   AF-A0A317PVN7-F1
#
_cell.length_a   1.000
_cell.length_b   1.000
_cell.length_c   1.000
_cell.angle_alpha   90.00
_cell.angle_beta   90.00
_cell.angle_gamma   90.00
#
_symmetry.space_group_name_H-M   'P 1'
#
loop_
_entity.id
_entity.type
_entity.pdbx_description
1 polymer ?
#
loop_
_entity_poly.entity_id
_entity_poly.type
_entity_poly.pdbx_seq_one_letter_code
_entity_poly.pdbx_strand_id
1 'polypeptide(L)'
;MNSIQVRNNRLNTLSCIVALLASLLMPVVTQAADWLRWRNVGAATFTWGPFTLYHARLLSPDGRYHGLSSDLALVITYQRAISHTDLVDATRDQWQELGILQATPQSTMWLQALEQLWPDVTPGSQLAFVATQHQGQFWYRAGSATPFSPLGPQQPSLFSERFLAIWLDPRTAYPNLRQQLTGEKP
;
A
#
# COMPACT_ATOMS: atom_id res chain seq x y z
N MET A 1 79.93 31.12 5.36
CA MET A 1 79.09 31.29 6.57
C MET A 1 77.66 31.49 6.11
N ASN A 2 76.72 30.64 6.56
CA ASN A 2 75.26 30.67 6.31
C ASN A 2 74.82 30.42 4.84
N SER A 3 73.84 29.59 4.50
CA SER A 3 72.76 28.96 5.26
C SER A 3 72.30 27.66 4.58
N ILE A 4 71.89 26.73 5.43
CA ILE A 4 71.09 25.53 5.13
C ILE A 4 69.74 25.94 4.52
N GLN A 5 69.28 25.24 3.48
CA GLN A 5 67.86 24.86 3.37
C GLN A 5 67.72 23.48 2.73
N VAL A 6 67.43 22.52 3.61
CA VAL A 6 67.03 21.16 3.29
C VAL A 6 65.60 21.17 2.78
N ARG A 7 65.41 20.50 1.65
CA ARG A 7 64.13 20.12 1.04
C ARG A 7 63.28 19.34 2.06
N ASN A 8 62.11 19.85 2.44
CA ASN A 8 61.06 19.05 3.10
C ASN A 8 59.67 19.51 2.64
N ASN A 9 59.11 18.76 1.70
CA ASN A 9 57.74 18.87 1.20
C ASN A 9 56.79 18.21 2.23
N ARG A 10 56.13 19.04 3.03
CA ARG A 10 55.16 18.69 4.10
C ARG A 10 54.13 19.84 4.03
N LEU A 11 52.93 19.73 3.48
CA LEU A 11 51.74 19.06 4.00
C LEU A 11 50.63 19.25 2.93
N ASN A 12 50.24 18.20 2.20
CA ASN A 12 49.01 18.19 1.39
C ASN A 12 48.03 17.12 1.92
N THR A 13 47.92 16.99 3.23
CA THR A 13 47.07 15.99 3.91
C THR A 13 45.83 16.60 4.57
N LEU A 14 45.36 17.76 4.12
CA LEU A 14 44.13 18.39 4.62
C LEU A 14 42.97 18.40 3.60
N SER A 15 43.18 17.89 2.38
CA SER A 15 42.14 17.93 1.34
C SER A 15 41.23 16.68 1.32
N CYS A 16 41.65 15.55 1.90
CA CYS A 16 40.91 14.29 1.75
C CYS A 16 39.76 14.07 2.75
N ILE A 17 39.70 14.79 3.88
CA ILE A 17 38.68 14.52 4.91
C ILE A 17 37.37 15.29 4.64
N VAL A 18 37.42 16.45 3.98
CA VAL A 18 36.21 17.23 3.66
C VAL A 18 35.47 16.69 2.43
N ALA A 19 36.17 15.99 1.52
CA ALA A 19 35.56 15.42 0.32
C ALA A 19 34.78 14.11 0.56
N LEU A 20 34.95 13.47 1.73
CA LEU A 20 34.30 12.18 2.04
C LEU A 20 32.93 12.31 2.72
N LEU A 21 32.54 13.51 3.13
CA LEU A 21 31.24 13.80 3.78
C LEU A 21 30.15 14.28 2.80
N ALA A 22 30.46 14.47 1.52
CA ALA A 22 29.54 15.02 0.53
C ALA A 22 28.78 13.96 -0.32
N SER A 23 29.05 12.66 -0.11
CA SER A 23 28.54 11.58 -1.00
C SER A 23 27.30 10.84 -0.49
N LEU A 24 26.56 11.36 0.49
CA LEU A 24 25.35 10.69 1.03
C LEU A 24 24.05 11.48 0.86
N LEU A 25 23.99 12.43 -0.06
CA LEU A 25 22.71 12.93 -0.57
C LEU A 25 22.32 12.10 -1.81
N MET A 26 22.07 10.80 -1.59
CA MET A 26 21.25 10.04 -2.54
C MET A 26 19.86 10.66 -2.46
N PRO A 27 19.36 11.33 -3.53
CA PRO A 27 17.96 11.70 -3.53
C PRO A 27 17.19 10.38 -3.40
N VAL A 28 16.43 10.22 -2.33
CA VAL A 28 15.42 9.18 -2.26
C VAL A 28 14.51 9.46 -3.45
N VAL A 29 14.66 8.68 -4.51
CA VAL A 29 13.72 8.70 -5.63
C VAL A 29 12.40 8.30 -5.02
N THR A 30 11.59 9.31 -4.71
CA THR A 30 10.21 9.11 -4.31
C THR A 30 9.55 8.62 -5.58
N GLN A 31 9.47 7.30 -5.75
CA GLN A 31 8.72 6.70 -6.84
C GLN A 31 7.32 7.26 -6.72
N ALA A 32 6.95 8.16 -7.63
CA ALA A 32 5.56 8.53 -7.79
C ALA A 32 4.79 7.23 -7.99
N ALA A 33 3.71 7.05 -7.24
CA ALA A 33 2.91 5.84 -7.28
C ALA A 33 2.34 5.62 -8.70
N ASP A 34 3.05 4.87 -9.56
CA ASP A 34 2.71 4.67 -10.97
C ASP A 34 1.28 4.13 -11.17
N TRP A 35 0.79 3.37 -10.19
CA TRP A 35 -0.56 2.85 -10.12
C TRP A 35 -1.65 3.93 -10.09
N LEU A 36 -1.34 5.18 -9.72
CA LEU A 36 -2.29 6.30 -9.79
C LEU A 36 -2.70 6.64 -11.23
N ARG A 37 -1.90 6.23 -12.22
CA ARG A 37 -2.19 6.42 -13.65
C ARG A 37 -2.91 5.22 -14.27
N TRP A 38 -3.12 4.15 -13.51
CA TRP A 38 -3.84 2.97 -13.98
C TRP A 38 -5.30 3.30 -14.27
N ARG A 39 -5.88 2.51 -15.17
CA ARG A 39 -7.23 2.73 -15.67
C ARG A 39 -8.25 2.10 -14.74
N ASN A 40 -9.40 2.75 -14.60
CA ASN A 40 -10.47 2.21 -13.79
C ASN A 40 -11.05 0.94 -14.43
N VAL A 41 -11.19 -0.09 -13.61
CA VAL A 41 -11.91 -1.33 -13.94
C VAL A 41 -13.37 -1.19 -13.54
N GLY A 42 -13.60 -0.74 -12.30
CA GLY A 42 -14.92 -0.56 -11.73
C GLY A 42 -14.88 0.21 -10.42
N ALA A 43 -16.07 0.54 -9.92
CA ALA A 43 -16.26 1.30 -8.70
C ALA A 43 -17.53 0.84 -7.99
N ALA A 44 -17.48 0.76 -6.67
CA ALA A 44 -18.61 0.31 -5.85
C ALA A 44 -18.75 1.16 -4.59
N THR A 45 -19.96 1.20 -4.04
CA THR A 45 -20.25 1.88 -2.77
C THR A 45 -20.75 0.88 -1.75
N PHE A 46 -20.08 0.81 -0.60
CA PHE A 46 -20.53 -0.03 0.50
C PHE A 46 -21.39 0.77 1.46
N THR A 47 -22.59 0.25 1.71
CA THR A 47 -23.58 0.86 2.61
C THR A 47 -24.02 -0.14 3.68
N TRP A 48 -24.26 0.35 4.88
CA TRP A 48 -24.85 -0.41 5.97
C TRP A 48 -26.06 0.35 6.52
N GLY A 49 -27.25 -0.20 6.27
CA GLY A 49 -28.51 0.51 6.51
C GLY A 49 -28.55 1.83 5.73
N PRO A 50 -28.86 2.98 6.38
CA PRO A 50 -28.90 4.28 5.71
C PRO A 50 -27.52 4.92 5.52
N PHE A 51 -26.44 4.29 6.00
CA PHE A 51 -25.11 4.90 6.06
C PHE A 51 -24.19 4.37 4.95
N THR A 52 -23.52 5.28 4.26
CA THR A 52 -22.38 4.93 3.40
C THR A 52 -21.12 4.82 4.25
N LEU A 53 -20.42 3.69 4.16
CA LEU A 53 -19.18 3.45 4.89
C LEU A 53 -17.96 3.81 4.05
N TYR A 54 -17.93 3.38 2.78
CA TYR A 54 -16.84 3.72 1.87
C TYR A 54 -17.25 3.64 0.39
N HIS A 55 -16.47 4.32 -0.45
CA HIS A 55 -16.43 4.08 -1.89
C HIS A 55 -15.14 3.32 -2.24
N ALA A 56 -15.26 2.23 -2.98
CA ALA A 56 -14.14 1.45 -3.49
C ALA A 56 -13.99 1.65 -4.99
N ARG A 57 -12.74 1.66 -5.46
CA ARG A 57 -12.39 1.63 -6.90
C ARG A 57 -11.34 0.57 -7.12
N LEU A 58 -11.51 -0.20 -8.20
CA LEU A 58 -10.49 -1.11 -8.68
C LEU A 58 -9.84 -0.51 -9.93
N LEU A 59 -8.51 -0.51 -9.98
CA LEU A 59 -7.71 -0.05 -11.10
C LEU A 59 -6.82 -1.19 -11.58
N SER A 60 -6.53 -1.21 -12.88
CA SER A 60 -5.52 -2.08 -13.49
C SER A 60 -4.82 -1.34 -14.64
N PRO A 61 -3.65 -1.79 -15.11
CA PRO A 61 -2.93 -1.12 -16.19
C PRO A 61 -3.78 -0.88 -17.45
N ASP A 62 -4.61 -1.86 -17.83
CA ASP A 62 -5.44 -1.81 -19.05
C ASP A 62 -6.91 -1.47 -18.79
N GLY A 63 -7.33 -1.40 -17.52
CA GLY A 63 -8.71 -1.12 -17.11
C GLY A 63 -9.63 -2.34 -17.20
N ARG A 64 -9.07 -3.55 -17.20
CA ARG A 64 -9.82 -4.81 -17.15
C ARG A 64 -9.40 -5.65 -15.95
N TYR A 65 -10.34 -6.41 -15.40
CA TYR A 65 -10.07 -7.40 -14.36
C TYR A 65 -9.64 -8.73 -14.99
N HIS A 66 -8.44 -9.21 -14.65
CA HIS A 66 -7.88 -10.48 -15.16
C HIS A 66 -7.71 -11.53 -14.04
N GLY A 67 -8.34 -11.33 -12.88
CA GLY A 67 -8.22 -12.21 -11.72
C GLY A 67 -7.33 -11.66 -10.61
N LEU A 68 -7.32 -12.32 -9.46
CA LEU A 68 -6.66 -11.88 -8.23
C LEU A 68 -5.13 -11.74 -8.34
N SER A 69 -4.48 -12.56 -9.17
CA SER A 69 -3.02 -12.54 -9.34
C SER A 69 -2.54 -11.54 -10.40
N SER A 70 -3.44 -10.71 -10.94
CA SER A 70 -3.10 -9.64 -11.89
C SER A 70 -2.69 -8.35 -11.18
N ASP A 71 -2.10 -7.41 -11.91
CA ASP A 71 -1.73 -6.10 -11.40
C ASP A 71 -3.00 -5.27 -11.10
N LEU A 72 -3.27 -5.04 -9.82
CA LEU A 72 -4.49 -4.44 -9.32
C LEU A 72 -4.20 -3.40 -8.24
N ALA A 73 -4.90 -2.27 -8.29
CA ALA A 73 -4.95 -1.32 -7.19
C ALA A 73 -6.38 -1.18 -6.70
N LEU A 74 -6.62 -1.60 -5.46
CA LEU A 74 -7.87 -1.37 -4.75
C LEU A 74 -7.72 -0.08 -3.93
N VAL A 75 -8.58 0.90 -4.19
CA VAL A 75 -8.59 2.19 -3.48
C VAL A 75 -9.90 2.34 -2.72
N ILE A 76 -9.83 2.46 -1.40
CA ILE A 76 -10.97 2.65 -0.52
C ILE A 76 -10.97 4.09 0.00
N THR A 77 -12.10 4.79 -0.16
CA THR A 77 -12.32 6.15 0.36
C THR A 77 -13.36 6.10 1.45
N TYR A 78 -12.92 6.32 2.68
CA TYR A 78 -13.77 6.22 3.86
C TYR A 78 -14.70 7.42 3.97
N GLN A 79 -15.96 7.15 4.33
CA GLN A 79 -16.99 8.16 4.56
C GLN A 79 -17.30 8.34 6.05
N ARG A 80 -16.66 7.55 6.91
CA ARG A 80 -16.84 7.52 8.37
C ARG A 80 -15.49 7.36 9.05
N ALA A 81 -15.44 7.76 10.32
CA ALA A 81 -14.30 7.44 11.17
C ALA A 81 -14.40 5.96 11.58
N ILE A 82 -13.30 5.23 11.45
CA ILE A 82 -13.19 3.82 11.84
C ILE A 82 -11.81 3.64 12.47
N SER A 83 -11.74 3.01 13.64
CA SER A 83 -10.46 2.74 14.28
C SER A 83 -9.68 1.69 13.50
N HIS A 84 -8.36 1.70 13.57
CA HIS A 84 -7.54 0.66 12.94
C HIS A 84 -7.89 -0.74 13.49
N THR A 85 -8.15 -0.86 14.79
CA THR A 85 -8.61 -2.11 15.40
C THR A 85 -9.91 -2.59 14.76
N ASP A 86 -10.90 -1.72 14.54
CA ASP A 86 -12.15 -2.09 13.85
C ASP A 86 -11.91 -2.50 12.39
N LEU A 87 -10.94 -1.89 11.70
CA LEU A 87 -10.55 -2.29 10.35
C LEU A 87 -9.94 -3.70 10.33
N VAL A 88 -9.08 -4.01 11.31
CA VAL A 88 -8.45 -5.33 11.44
C VAL A 88 -9.48 -6.39 11.84
N ASP A 89 -10.40 -6.04 12.73
CA ASP A 89 -11.49 -6.93 13.15
C ASP A 89 -12.43 -7.24 11.98
N ALA A 90 -12.84 -6.22 11.21
CA ALA A 90 -13.61 -6.44 9.98
C ALA A 90 -12.85 -7.30 8.96
N THR A 91 -11.53 -7.12 8.83
CA THR A 91 -10.69 -7.95 7.96
C THR A 91 -10.66 -9.41 8.44
N ARG A 92 -10.54 -9.63 9.75
CA ARG A 92 -10.58 -10.96 10.37
C ARG A 92 -11.92 -11.65 10.08
N ASP A 93 -13.02 -10.95 10.24
CA ASP A 93 -14.36 -11.49 10.00
C ASP A 93 -14.53 -11.89 8.54
N GLN A 94 -14.11 -11.05 7.58
CA GLN A 94 -14.17 -11.40 6.16
C GLN A 94 -13.28 -12.59 5.81
N TRP A 95 -12.09 -12.70 6.42
CA TRP A 95 -11.23 -13.87 6.25
C TRP A 95 -11.81 -15.13 6.87
N GLN A 96 -12.52 -15.03 7.99
CA GLN A 96 -13.23 -16.14 8.60
C GLN A 96 -14.34 -16.66 7.67
N GLU A 97 -15.17 -15.76 7.14
CA GLU A 97 -16.25 -16.11 6.20
C GLU A 97 -15.73 -16.77 4.90
N LEU A 98 -14.57 -16.30 4.41
CA LEU A 98 -13.93 -16.89 3.22
C LEU A 98 -13.18 -18.21 3.49
N GLY A 99 -13.12 -18.66 4.75
CA GLY A 99 -12.36 -19.83 5.18
C GLY A 99 -10.84 -19.66 5.14
N ILE A 100 -10.36 -18.40 5.05
CA ILE A 100 -8.94 -18.07 4.93
C ILE A 100 -8.21 -18.35 6.24
N LEU A 101 -8.84 -18.09 7.39
CA LEU A 101 -8.21 -18.33 8.70
C LEU A 101 -7.86 -19.81 8.90
N GLN A 102 -8.69 -20.72 8.39
CA GLN A 102 -8.46 -22.16 8.44
C GLN A 102 -7.47 -22.61 7.37
N ALA A 103 -7.60 -22.07 6.14
CA ALA A 103 -6.80 -22.51 5.00
C ALA A 103 -5.37 -21.93 4.97
N THR A 104 -5.13 -20.80 5.66
CA THR A 104 -3.86 -20.06 5.61
C THR A 104 -3.37 -19.77 7.03
N PRO A 105 -2.54 -20.64 7.63
CA PRO A 105 -2.08 -20.49 9.02
C PRO A 105 -1.35 -19.17 9.32
N GLN A 106 -0.71 -18.56 8.31
CA GLN A 106 -0.01 -17.28 8.44
C GLN A 106 -0.96 -16.08 8.64
N SER A 107 -2.26 -16.26 8.36
CA SER A 107 -3.27 -15.19 8.45
C SER A 107 -3.32 -14.51 9.81
N THR A 108 -3.17 -15.26 10.91
CA THR A 108 -3.14 -14.69 12.26
C THR A 108 -1.98 -13.73 12.46
N MET A 109 -0.78 -14.07 11.98
CA MET A 109 0.39 -13.17 12.05
C MET A 109 0.19 -11.94 11.18
N TRP A 110 -0.47 -12.09 10.02
CA TRP A 110 -0.79 -10.95 9.17
C TRP A 110 -1.77 -9.99 9.83
N LEU A 111 -2.81 -10.49 10.51
CA LEU A 111 -3.74 -9.63 11.26
C LEU A 111 -3.02 -8.84 12.37
N GLN A 112 -2.07 -9.46 13.07
CA GLN A 112 -1.23 -8.77 14.07
C GLN A 112 -0.36 -7.69 13.43
N ALA A 113 0.21 -7.97 12.25
CA ALA A 113 0.98 -6.98 11.51
C ALA A 113 0.11 -5.81 11.04
N LEU A 114 -1.12 -6.07 10.60
CA LEU A 114 -2.08 -5.04 10.20
C LEU A 114 -2.47 -4.11 11.36
N GLU A 115 -2.63 -4.66 12.57
CA GLU A 115 -2.91 -3.87 13.80
C GLU A 115 -1.84 -2.81 14.07
N GLN A 116 -0.57 -3.11 13.77
CA GLN A 116 0.52 -2.16 13.96
C GLN A 116 0.73 -1.23 12.76
N LEU A 117 0.20 -1.61 11.60
CA LEU A 117 0.48 -0.96 10.33
C LEU A 117 -0.55 0.10 9.96
N TRP A 118 -1.83 -0.21 10.15
CA TRP A 118 -2.90 0.66 9.71
C TRP A 118 -3.15 1.79 10.70
N PRO A 119 -3.29 3.03 10.22
CA PRO A 119 -3.77 4.13 11.03
C PRO A 119 -5.30 4.05 11.17
N ASP A 120 -5.84 4.77 12.15
CA ASP A 120 -7.26 5.12 12.15
C ASP A 120 -7.60 5.88 10.86
N VAL A 121 -8.80 5.65 10.35
CA VAL A 121 -9.32 6.32 9.15
C VAL A 121 -10.41 7.30 9.53
N THR A 122 -10.50 8.39 8.78
CA THR A 122 -11.46 9.47 8.99
C THR A 122 -12.19 9.76 7.66
N PRO A 123 -13.36 10.44 7.69
CA PRO A 123 -14.06 10.78 6.47
C PRO A 123 -13.16 11.53 5.47
N GLY A 124 -13.05 11.00 4.25
CA GLY A 124 -12.20 11.54 3.19
C GLY A 124 -10.81 10.91 3.10
N SER A 125 -10.35 10.19 4.13
CA SER A 125 -9.09 9.46 4.06
C SER A 125 -9.18 8.27 3.11
N GLN A 126 -8.03 7.86 2.59
CA GLN A 126 -7.96 6.73 1.66
C GLN A 126 -6.88 5.75 2.05
N LEU A 127 -7.26 4.48 2.03
CA LEU A 127 -6.36 3.34 2.08
C LEU A 127 -6.38 2.69 0.70
N ALA A 128 -5.21 2.52 0.10
CA ALA A 128 -5.05 1.79 -1.14
C ALA A 128 -4.14 0.58 -0.95
N PHE A 129 -4.46 -0.52 -1.62
CA PHE A 129 -3.61 -1.69 -1.69
C PHE A 129 -3.30 -1.99 -3.15
N VAL A 130 -2.01 -2.00 -3.47
CA VAL A 130 -1.51 -2.17 -4.83
C VAL A 130 -0.77 -3.49 -4.89
N ALA A 131 -1.35 -4.45 -5.60
CA ALA A 131 -0.77 -5.76 -5.84
C ALA A 131 -0.19 -5.79 -7.25
N THR A 132 1.04 -6.28 -7.35
CA THR A 132 1.65 -6.75 -8.60
C THR A 132 1.90 -8.25 -8.49
N GLN A 133 2.32 -8.90 -9.59
CA GLN A 133 2.54 -10.35 -9.62
C GLN A 133 3.38 -10.93 -8.45
N HIS A 134 4.27 -10.13 -7.86
CA HIS A 134 5.22 -10.61 -6.85
C HIS A 134 4.97 -10.09 -5.44
N GLN A 135 4.24 -8.99 -5.27
CA GLN A 135 4.15 -8.31 -3.98
C GLN A 135 2.98 -7.32 -3.92
N GLY A 136 2.56 -6.99 -2.70
CA GLY A 136 1.57 -5.94 -2.41
C GLY A 136 2.17 -4.78 -1.62
N GLN A 137 1.62 -3.58 -1.75
CA GLN A 137 2.00 -2.42 -0.93
C GLN A 137 0.74 -1.69 -0.48
N PHE A 138 0.66 -1.40 0.82
CA PHE A 138 -0.34 -0.47 1.35
C PHE A 138 0.12 0.97 1.16
N TRP A 139 -0.84 1.83 0.84
CA TRP A 139 -0.66 3.27 0.71
C TRP A 139 -1.78 3.97 1.45
N TYR A 140 -1.46 5.10 2.08
CA TYR A 140 -2.42 5.90 2.81
C TYR A 140 -2.32 7.37 2.46
N ARG A 141 -3.45 8.06 2.52
CA ARG A 141 -3.50 9.52 2.56
C ARG A 141 -4.64 9.97 3.45
N ALA A 142 -4.41 11.01 4.25
CA ALA A 142 -5.41 11.53 5.19
C ALA A 142 -6.58 12.23 4.47
N GLY A 143 -6.35 12.75 3.26
CA GLY A 143 -7.38 13.35 2.42
C GLY A 143 -6.93 13.55 0.97
N SER A 144 -7.84 13.97 0.11
CA SER A 144 -7.56 14.13 -1.33
C SER A 144 -6.47 15.15 -1.66
N ALA A 145 -6.27 16.15 -0.79
CA ALA A 145 -5.22 17.17 -0.90
C ALA A 145 -3.84 16.68 -0.44
N THR A 146 -3.75 15.55 0.25
CA THR A 146 -2.48 14.97 0.70
C THR A 146 -1.98 13.92 -0.29
N PRO A 147 -0.65 13.82 -0.54
CA PRO A 147 -0.10 12.75 -1.36
C PRO A 147 -0.27 11.40 -0.65
N PHE A 148 -0.30 10.31 -1.44
CA PHE A 148 -0.18 8.97 -0.88
C PHE A 148 1.24 8.74 -0.37
N SER A 149 1.33 8.16 0.83
CA SER A 149 2.55 7.62 1.40
C SER A 149 2.43 6.11 1.58
N PRO A 150 3.51 5.34 1.34
CA PRO A 150 3.48 3.90 1.58
C PRO A 150 3.38 3.62 3.09
N LEU A 151 2.57 2.63 3.45
CA LEU A 151 2.48 2.11 4.81
C LEU A 151 3.26 0.81 4.91
N GLY A 152 4.34 0.84 5.71
CA GLY A 152 5.12 -0.33 6.09
C GLY A 152 5.70 -1.12 4.91
N PRO A 153 6.18 -2.36 5.18
CA PRO A 153 6.85 -3.16 4.18
C PRO A 153 5.88 -3.73 3.13
N GLN A 154 6.46 -4.14 2.01
CA GLN A 154 5.73 -4.88 0.98
C GLN A 154 5.29 -6.25 1.52
N GLN A 155 4.11 -6.67 1.06
CA GLN A 155 3.44 -7.89 1.46
C GLN A 155 3.68 -8.99 0.42
N PRO A 156 3.80 -10.26 0.84
CA PRO A 156 3.99 -11.37 -0.09
C PRO A 156 2.75 -11.62 -0.95
N SER A 157 2.91 -12.20 -2.16
CA SER A 157 1.80 -12.47 -3.09
C SER A 157 0.63 -13.21 -2.44
N LEU A 158 0.89 -14.20 -1.57
CA LEU A 158 -0.18 -14.95 -0.90
C LEU A 158 -1.01 -14.03 0.01
N PHE A 159 -0.39 -13.12 0.77
CA PHE A 159 -1.14 -12.11 1.53
C PHE A 159 -1.97 -11.24 0.59
N SER A 160 -1.37 -10.75 -0.51
CA SER A 160 -2.04 -9.88 -1.47
C SER A 160 -3.31 -10.51 -2.04
N GLU A 161 -3.22 -11.79 -2.42
CA GLU A 161 -4.37 -12.56 -2.90
C GLU A 161 -5.45 -12.71 -1.82
N ARG A 162 -5.07 -13.06 -0.58
CA ARG A 162 -6.02 -13.21 0.54
C ARG A 162 -6.67 -11.89 0.96
N PHE A 163 -5.93 -10.79 0.91
CA PHE A 163 -6.46 -9.47 1.23
C PHE A 163 -7.45 -9.00 0.15
N LEU A 164 -7.06 -9.07 -1.14
CA LEU A 164 -7.94 -8.68 -2.24
C LEU A 164 -9.17 -9.60 -2.38
N ALA A 165 -9.07 -10.86 -1.95
CA ALA A 165 -10.18 -11.82 -1.95
C ALA A 165 -11.42 -11.31 -1.17
N ILE A 166 -11.24 -10.47 -0.16
CA ILE A 166 -12.35 -9.86 0.60
C ILE A 166 -13.37 -9.20 -0.34
N TRP A 167 -12.89 -8.52 -1.39
CA TRP A 167 -13.73 -7.83 -2.36
C TRP A 167 -13.93 -8.58 -3.68
N LEU A 168 -12.96 -9.41 -4.08
CA LEU A 168 -12.88 -9.94 -5.45
C LEU A 168 -13.09 -11.45 -5.56
N ASP A 169 -13.03 -12.21 -4.46
CA ASP A 169 -13.34 -13.65 -4.48
C ASP A 169 -14.82 -13.86 -4.83
N PRO A 170 -15.17 -14.78 -5.74
CA PRO A 170 -16.57 -15.09 -6.07
C PRO A 170 -17.43 -15.49 -4.86
N ARG A 171 -16.81 -15.93 -3.77
CA ARG A 171 -17.47 -16.33 -2.51
C ARG A 171 -17.60 -15.17 -1.50
N THR A 172 -17.21 -13.94 -1.87
CA THR A 172 -17.39 -12.77 -1.00
C THR A 172 -18.86 -12.60 -0.59
N ALA A 173 -19.06 -12.14 0.65
CA ALA A 173 -20.39 -11.84 1.18
C ALA A 173 -21.11 -10.69 0.43
N TYR A 174 -20.39 -9.96 -0.44
CA TYR A 174 -20.90 -8.79 -1.16
C TYR A 174 -20.82 -8.96 -2.69
N PRO A 175 -21.58 -9.88 -3.30
CA PRO A 175 -21.47 -10.20 -4.73
C PRO A 175 -21.78 -9.01 -5.65
N ASN A 176 -22.76 -8.17 -5.29
CA ASN A 176 -23.07 -6.95 -6.06
C ASN A 176 -21.91 -5.94 -6.02
N LEU A 177 -21.22 -5.82 -4.88
CA LEU A 177 -20.05 -4.96 -4.74
C LEU A 177 -18.92 -5.48 -5.62
N ARG A 178 -18.68 -6.79 -5.60
CA ARG A 178 -17.70 -7.44 -6.47
C ARG A 178 -17.97 -7.17 -7.94
N GLN A 179 -19.19 -7.41 -8.42
CA GLN A 179 -19.56 -7.20 -9.83
C GLN A 179 -19.29 -5.77 -10.28
N GLN A 180 -19.67 -4.78 -9.46
CA GLN A 180 -19.41 -3.36 -9.72
C GLN A 180 -17.90 -3.04 -9.77
N LEU A 181 -17.08 -3.67 -8.92
CA LEU A 181 -15.63 -3.49 -8.93
C LEU A 181 -14.94 -4.17 -10.12
N THR A 182 -15.39 -5.37 -10.52
CA THR A 182 -14.80 -6.13 -11.62
C THR A 182 -15.29 -5.68 -13.00
N GLY A 183 -16.22 -4.72 -13.04
CA GLY A 183 -16.82 -4.24 -14.29
C GLY A 183 -17.71 -5.28 -14.96
N GLU A 184 -18.15 -6.29 -14.21
CA GLU A 184 -19.15 -7.26 -14.65
C GLU A 184 -20.47 -6.52 -14.85
N LYS A 185 -21.09 -6.68 -16.03
CA LYS A 185 -22.43 -6.14 -16.28
C LYS A 185 -23.44 -6.95 -15.47
N PRO A 186 -24.48 -6.31 -14.90
CA PRO A 186 -25.56 -7.01 -14.22
C PRO A 186 -26.33 -7.96 -15.15
#